data_AF-A0A1W9UI99-F1
#
_entry.id   AF-A0A1W9UI99-F1
#
_cell.length_a   1.000
_cell.length_b   1.000
_cell.length_c   1.000
_cell.angle_alpha   90.00
_cell.angle_beta   90.00
_cell.angle_gamma   90.00
#
_symmetry.space_group_name_H-M   'P 1'
#
loop_
_entity.id
_entity.type
_entity.pdbx_description
1 polymer ?
#
loop_
_entity_poly.entity_id
_entity_poly.type
_entity_poly.pdbx_seq_one_letter_code
_entity_poly.pdbx_strand_id
1 'polypeptide(L)'
;MTERDRFTFDSALWFQWIMATTLGWLLGYLIFPNLPAISAGVGVGVLQWPILYRRISRAWRWPLITALAWLAGSILLVVTTPAGLQFLLSGLFLGPIVGLAQWLILRREVRWAGWWIIISAIAWITGLTLVPGILATGAMVGAISGIALELLLRCPSPARPEPDGAD
;
A
#
# COMPACT_ATOMS: atom_id res chain seq x y z
N MET A 1 -30.20 4.04 1.24
CA MET A 1 -28.87 4.57 0.89
C MET A 1 -29.09 5.74 -0.05
N THR A 2 -29.17 6.94 0.49
CA THR A 2 -29.48 8.18 -0.23
C THR A 2 -28.28 8.63 -1.06
N GLU A 3 -28.51 9.24 -2.23
CA GLU A 3 -27.46 9.74 -3.16
C GLU A 3 -26.34 10.56 -2.50
N ARG A 4 -26.63 11.17 -1.35
CA ARG A 4 -25.70 11.96 -0.54
C ARG A 4 -24.54 11.12 0.07
N ASP A 5 -24.74 9.83 0.35
CA ASP A 5 -23.69 8.94 0.92
C ASP A 5 -22.64 8.51 -0.11
N ARG A 6 -22.93 8.63 -1.42
CA ARG A 6 -21.95 8.28 -2.49
C ARG A 6 -20.80 9.28 -2.60
N PHE A 7 -20.91 10.45 -1.98
CA PHE A 7 -19.95 11.54 -2.13
C PHE A 7 -19.17 11.89 -0.87
N THR A 8 -19.58 11.40 0.31
CA THR A 8 -18.90 11.70 1.58
C THR A 8 -17.57 10.96 1.69
N PHE A 9 -16.50 11.71 1.95
CA PHE A 9 -15.17 11.16 2.24
C PHE A 9 -15.18 10.29 3.48
N ASP A 10 -14.81 9.02 3.32
CA ASP A 10 -14.69 8.05 4.42
C ASP A 10 -13.42 8.37 5.23
N SER A 11 -13.53 9.39 6.08
CA SER A 11 -12.46 9.86 6.95
C SER A 11 -12.01 8.77 7.92
N ALA A 12 -12.90 7.85 8.29
CA ALA A 12 -12.60 6.73 9.17
C ALA A 12 -11.70 5.71 8.46
N LEU A 13 -11.99 5.34 7.21
CA LEU A 13 -11.08 4.53 6.39
C LEU A 13 -9.72 5.20 6.26
N TRP A 14 -9.71 6.49 5.93
CA TRP A 14 -8.48 7.23 5.72
C TRP A 14 -7.60 7.22 6.98
N PHE A 15 -8.18 7.51 8.13
CA PHE A 15 -7.48 7.47 9.41
C PHE A 15 -7.02 6.06 9.79
N GLN A 16 -7.87 5.04 9.62
CA GLN A 16 -7.50 3.64 9.86
C GLN A 16 -6.32 3.21 8.99
N TRP A 17 -6.27 3.67 7.74
CA TRP A 17 -5.18 3.36 6.81
C TRP A 17 -3.86 4.03 7.23
N ILE A 18 -3.92 5.29 7.69
CA ILE A 18 -2.78 5.98 8.30
C ILE A 18 -2.26 5.19 9.50
N MET A 19 -3.15 4.82 10.42
CA MET A 19 -2.79 4.09 11.63
C MET A 19 -2.20 2.72 11.32
N ALA A 20 -2.82 1.96 10.41
CA ALA A 20 -2.31 0.65 9.99
C ALA A 20 -0.91 0.74 9.38
N THR A 21 -0.68 1.74 8.53
CA THR A 21 0.64 1.94 7.90
C THR A 21 1.68 2.38 8.93
N THR A 22 1.31 3.28 9.84
CA THR A 22 2.21 3.81 10.88
C THR A 22 2.58 2.75 11.91
N LEU A 23 1.58 2.03 12.43
CA LEU A 23 1.80 0.95 13.39
C LEU A 23 2.50 -0.23 12.73
N GLY A 24 2.21 -0.53 11.47
CA GLY A 24 2.83 -1.63 10.75
C GLY A 24 4.32 -1.37 10.53
N TRP A 25 4.64 -0.12 10.19
CA TRP A 25 6.01 0.36 10.12
C TRP A 25 6.72 0.27 11.47
N LEU A 26 6.11 0.83 12.52
CA LEU A 26 6.67 0.84 13.88
C LEU A 26 6.90 -0.59 14.41
N LEU A 27 5.90 -1.46 14.33
CA LEU A 27 6.00 -2.83 14.80
C LEU A 27 7.05 -3.62 14.02
N GLY A 28 7.18 -3.38 12.70
CA GLY A 28 8.24 -4.00 11.92
C GLY A 28 9.63 -3.67 12.49
N TYR A 29 9.89 -2.39 12.78
CA TYR A 29 11.15 -1.96 13.39
C TYR A 29 11.38 -2.56 14.79
N LEU A 30 10.32 -2.67 15.60
CA LEU A 30 10.43 -3.16 16.98
C LEU A 30 10.62 -4.68 17.08
N ILE A 31 9.93 -5.46 16.24
CA ILE A 31 9.92 -6.93 16.35
C ILE A 31 11.21 -7.55 15.80
N PHE A 32 11.76 -6.98 14.72
CA PHE A 32 12.99 -7.49 14.09
C PHE A 32 14.00 -6.36 13.86
N PRO A 33 14.67 -5.88 14.92
CA PRO A 33 15.58 -4.73 14.83
C PRO A 33 16.79 -4.97 13.91
N ASN A 34 17.12 -6.24 13.65
CA ASN A 34 18.24 -6.62 12.77
C ASN A 34 17.88 -6.59 11.28
N LEU A 35 16.59 -6.59 10.93
CA LEU A 35 16.11 -6.56 9.54
C LEU A 35 14.95 -5.56 9.38
N PRO A 36 15.12 -4.30 9.81
CA PRO A 36 14.01 -3.36 10.01
C PRO A 36 13.26 -3.04 8.71
N ALA A 37 13.96 -3.06 7.58
CA ALA A 37 13.34 -2.88 6.28
C ALA A 37 12.36 -4.03 5.99
N ILE A 38 12.80 -5.29 6.03
CA ILE A 38 11.98 -6.45 5.66
C ILE A 38 10.76 -6.58 6.59
N SER A 39 10.96 -6.42 7.89
CA SER A 39 9.89 -6.53 8.87
C SER A 39 8.87 -5.39 8.79
N ALA A 40 9.28 -4.18 8.40
CA ALA A 40 8.36 -3.07 8.17
C ALA A 40 7.37 -3.37 7.04
N GLY A 41 7.82 -3.95 5.92
CA GLY A 41 6.94 -4.37 4.83
C GLY A 41 5.91 -5.41 5.25
N VAL A 42 6.32 -6.39 6.07
CA VAL A 42 5.43 -7.39 6.66
C VAL A 42 4.40 -6.72 7.58
N GLY A 43 4.85 -5.88 8.51
CA GLY A 43 3.98 -5.20 9.46
C GLY A 43 2.93 -4.32 8.77
N VAL A 44 3.35 -3.52 7.78
CA VAL A 44 2.45 -2.69 6.98
C VAL A 44 1.42 -3.56 6.26
N GLY A 45 1.86 -4.60 5.56
CA GLY A 45 0.96 -5.50 4.82
C GLY A 45 -0.07 -6.19 5.73
N VAL A 46 0.38 -6.67 6.90
CA VAL A 46 -0.48 -7.35 7.89
C VAL A 46 -1.51 -6.40 8.49
N LEU A 47 -1.12 -5.17 8.86
CA LEU A 47 -2.06 -4.23 9.48
C LEU A 47 -3.01 -3.56 8.48
N GLN A 48 -2.62 -3.43 7.21
CA GLN A 48 -3.51 -2.96 6.14
C GLN A 48 -4.56 -4.00 5.76
N TRP A 49 -4.27 -5.29 5.93
CA TRP A 49 -5.13 -6.38 5.48
C TRP A 49 -6.54 -6.37 6.09
N PRO A 50 -6.76 -6.22 7.41
CA PRO A 50 -8.10 -6.17 7.99
C PRO A 50 -9.00 -5.08 7.41
N ILE A 51 -8.41 -3.94 7.04
CA ILE A 51 -9.12 -2.80 6.44
C ILE A 51 -9.62 -3.18 5.04
N LEU A 52 -8.78 -3.88 4.27
CA LEU A 52 -9.13 -4.36 2.92
C LEU A 52 -10.04 -5.58 2.92
N TYR A 53 -9.95 -6.44 3.94
CA TYR A 53 -10.71 -7.69 4.01
C TYR A 53 -12.22 -7.48 3.88
N ARG A 54 -12.72 -6.35 4.38
CA ARG A 54 -14.14 -5.99 4.29
C ARG A 54 -14.54 -5.35 2.96
N ARG A 55 -13.59 -5.04 2.07
CA ARG A 55 -13.82 -4.19 0.89
C ARG A 55 -13.43 -4.82 -0.44
N ILE A 56 -12.51 -5.78 -0.46
CA ILE A 56 -12.07 -6.45 -1.69
C ILE A 56 -12.02 -7.98 -1.51
N SER A 57 -12.37 -8.72 -2.57
CA SER A 57 -12.51 -10.18 -2.51
C SER A 57 -11.19 -10.91 -2.25
N ARG A 58 -10.06 -10.38 -2.74
CA ARG A 58 -8.73 -11.00 -2.67
C ARG A 58 -7.80 -10.35 -1.65
N ALA A 59 -8.37 -9.70 -0.62
CA ALA A 59 -7.61 -8.99 0.40
C ALA A 59 -6.57 -9.86 1.11
N TRP A 60 -6.83 -11.16 1.30
CA TRP A 60 -5.90 -12.08 1.97
C TRP A 60 -4.52 -12.19 1.28
N ARG A 61 -4.43 -11.87 -0.02
CA ARG A 61 -3.15 -11.86 -0.75
C ARG A 61 -2.33 -10.60 -0.49
N TRP A 62 -2.95 -9.54 0.05
CA TRP A 62 -2.33 -8.25 0.31
C TRP A 62 -1.08 -8.32 1.19
N PRO A 63 -1.11 -8.95 2.39
CA PRO A 63 0.07 -8.98 3.26
C PRO A 63 1.21 -9.76 2.62
N LEU A 64 0.91 -10.90 1.98
CA LEU A 64 1.90 -11.75 1.32
C LEU A 64 2.60 -11.02 0.16
N ILE A 65 1.80 -10.40 -0.72
CA ILE A 65 2.33 -9.69 -1.89
C ILE A 65 3.12 -8.45 -1.44
N THR A 66 2.64 -7.72 -0.44
CA THR A 66 3.36 -6.55 0.11
C THR A 66 4.70 -6.97 0.72
N ALA A 67 4.74 -8.04 1.53
CA ALA A 67 5.97 -8.55 2.12
C ALA A 67 6.99 -9.03 1.07
N LEU A 68 6.54 -9.78 0.05
CA LEU A 68 7.42 -10.27 -1.02
C LEU A 68 7.97 -9.12 -1.87
N ALA A 69 7.12 -8.14 -2.21
CA ALA A 69 7.55 -6.96 -2.96
C ALA A 69 8.55 -6.13 -2.15
N TRP A 70 8.33 -6.00 -0.85
CA TRP A 70 9.26 -5.33 0.05
C TRP A 70 10.63 -6.00 0.10
N LEU A 71 10.63 -7.32 0.25
CA LEU A 71 11.84 -8.14 0.26
C LEU A 71 12.59 -7.98 -1.06
N ALA A 72 11.89 -8.13 -2.19
CA ALA A 72 12.47 -7.99 -3.52
C ALA A 72 13.06 -6.59 -3.75
N GLY A 73 12.35 -5.53 -3.35
CA GLY A 73 12.84 -4.16 -3.47
C GLY A 73 14.05 -3.88 -2.56
N SER A 74 14.07 -4.46 -1.36
CA SER A 74 15.20 -4.36 -0.44
C SER A 74 16.45 -5.07 -0.98
N ILE A 75 16.29 -6.28 -1.53
CA ILE A 75 17.39 -7.02 -2.18
C ILE A 75 17.93 -6.24 -3.37
N LEU A 76 17.04 -5.74 -4.23
CA LEU A 76 17.45 -4.97 -5.40
C LEU A 76 18.22 -3.72 -5.01
N LEU A 77 17.75 -2.97 -4.01
CA LEU A 77 18.43 -1.80 -3.46
C LEU A 77 19.83 -2.15 -2.96
N VAL A 78 19.99 -3.21 -2.15
CA VAL A 78 21.29 -3.60 -1.58
C VAL A 78 22.28 -4.04 -2.66
N VAL A 79 21.83 -4.78 -3.67
CA VAL A 79 22.70 -5.32 -4.73
C VAL A 79 23.13 -4.24 -5.72
N THR A 80 22.27 -3.25 -5.99
CA THR A 80 22.51 -2.24 -7.04
C THR A 80 23.05 -0.93 -6.52
N THR A 81 22.85 -0.62 -5.24
CA THR A 81 23.11 0.71 -4.67
C THR A 81 24.19 0.66 -3.59
N PRO A 82 25.23 1.52 -3.70
CA PRO A 82 26.24 1.66 -2.64
C PRO A 82 25.61 2.02 -1.29
N ALA A 83 26.16 1.47 -0.20
CA ALA A 83 25.60 1.61 1.16
C ALA A 83 25.25 3.06 1.55
N GLY A 84 26.09 4.02 1.20
CA GLY A 84 25.86 5.45 1.52
C GLY A 84 24.65 6.08 0.82
N LEU A 85 24.14 5.48 -0.26
CA LEU A 85 22.98 5.97 -1.02
C LEU A 85 21.70 5.18 -0.78
N GLN A 86 21.77 4.04 -0.08
CA GLN A 86 20.63 3.15 0.11
C GLN A 86 19.46 3.84 0.82
N PHE A 87 19.74 4.64 1.84
CA PHE A 87 18.72 5.40 2.55
C PHE A 87 17.97 6.37 1.61
N LEU A 88 18.73 7.17 0.86
CA LEU A 88 18.17 8.19 -0.05
C LEU A 88 17.31 7.57 -1.17
N LEU A 89 17.76 6.43 -1.70
CA LEU A 89 17.11 5.76 -2.83
C LEU A 89 16.06 4.72 -2.40
N SER A 90 15.94 4.42 -1.11
CA SER A 90 15.02 3.39 -0.61
C SER A 90 13.57 3.60 -1.08
N GLY A 91 13.05 4.83 -0.99
CA GLY A 91 11.70 5.16 -1.46
C GLY A 91 11.52 4.98 -2.97
N LEU A 92 12.55 5.25 -3.75
CA LEU A 92 12.53 5.13 -5.22
C LEU A 92 12.46 3.67 -5.67
N PHE A 93 13.04 2.73 -4.92
CA PHE A 93 12.95 1.31 -5.22
C PHE A 93 11.69 0.69 -4.61
N LEU A 94 11.47 0.89 -3.31
CA LEU A 94 10.39 0.23 -2.57
C LEU A 94 9.01 0.69 -3.04
N GLY A 95 8.83 1.99 -3.28
CA GLY A 95 7.54 2.55 -3.62
C GLY A 95 6.93 1.97 -4.91
N PRO A 96 7.62 2.05 -6.06
CA PRO A 96 7.14 1.46 -7.31
C PRO A 96 6.99 -0.05 -7.25
N ILE A 97 7.92 -0.77 -6.61
CA ILE A 97 7.87 -2.24 -6.55
C ILE A 97 6.67 -2.71 -5.72
N VAL A 98 6.47 -2.13 -4.55
CA VAL A 98 5.31 -2.43 -3.68
C VAL A 98 4.01 -1.99 -4.35
N GLY A 99 3.98 -0.79 -4.93
CA GLY A 99 2.83 -0.27 -5.65
C GLY A 99 2.43 -1.14 -6.84
N LEU A 100 3.40 -1.61 -7.63
CA LEU A 100 3.18 -2.53 -8.76
C LEU A 100 2.61 -3.87 -8.28
N ALA A 101 3.16 -4.42 -7.19
CA ALA A 101 2.70 -5.68 -6.64
C ALA A 101 1.25 -5.57 -6.11
N GLN A 102 0.94 -4.51 -5.37
CA GLN A 102 -0.40 -4.23 -4.85
C GLN A 102 -1.41 -3.90 -5.98
N TRP A 103 -0.95 -3.24 -7.05
CA TRP A 103 -1.75 -2.99 -8.24
C TRP A 103 -2.30 -4.28 -8.87
N LEU A 104 -1.54 -5.39 -8.85
CA LEU A 104 -2.02 -6.68 -9.40
C LEU A 104 -3.27 -7.22 -8.70
N ILE A 105 -3.47 -6.82 -7.44
CA ILE A 105 -4.69 -7.10 -6.66
C ILE A 105 -5.76 -6.07 -7.05
N LEU A 106 -5.46 -4.77 -6.91
CA LEU A 106 -6.43 -3.69 -7.11
C LEU A 106 -7.01 -3.63 -8.51
N ARG A 107 -6.23 -3.94 -9.56
CA ARG A 107 -6.68 -3.90 -10.96
C ARG A 107 -7.87 -4.81 -11.29
N ARG A 108 -8.15 -5.78 -10.42
CA ARG A 108 -9.32 -6.67 -10.56
C ARG A 108 -10.56 -6.13 -9.85
N GLU A 109 -10.39 -5.16 -8.97
CA GLU A 109 -11.42 -4.68 -8.05
C GLU A 109 -11.85 -3.24 -8.39
N VAL A 110 -10.94 -2.40 -8.91
CA VAL A 110 -11.19 -0.97 -9.18
C VAL A 110 -10.72 -0.54 -10.57
N ARG A 111 -11.46 0.36 -11.23
CA ARG A 111 -11.24 0.76 -12.64
C ARG A 111 -9.94 1.55 -12.86
N TRP A 112 -9.55 2.36 -11.88
CA TRP A 112 -8.42 3.30 -11.98
C TRP A 112 -7.17 2.82 -11.24
N ALA A 113 -7.06 1.50 -11.01
CA ALA A 113 -6.01 0.92 -10.18
C ALA A 113 -4.58 1.33 -10.59
N GLY A 114 -4.32 1.64 -11.88
CA GLY A 114 -2.99 2.04 -12.36
C GLY A 114 -2.39 3.23 -11.61
N TRP A 115 -3.22 4.16 -11.11
CA TRP A 115 -2.78 5.30 -10.29
C TRP A 115 -2.16 4.89 -8.96
N TRP A 116 -2.49 3.69 -8.45
CA TRP A 116 -1.92 3.17 -7.21
C TRP A 116 -0.39 3.08 -7.26
N ILE A 117 0.19 2.74 -8.43
CA ILE A 117 1.64 2.59 -8.60
C ILE A 117 2.33 3.94 -8.41
N ILE A 118 1.83 4.96 -9.12
CA ILE A 118 2.37 6.32 -9.08
C ILE A 118 2.25 6.89 -7.66
N ILE A 119 1.08 6.74 -7.04
CA ILE A 119 0.83 7.29 -5.71
C ILE A 119 1.65 6.55 -4.65
N SER A 120 1.82 5.23 -4.76
CA SER A 120 2.71 4.47 -3.88
C SER A 120 4.16 4.93 -3.99
N ALA A 121 4.64 5.18 -5.22
CA ALA A 121 5.98 5.72 -5.44
C ALA A 121 6.16 7.08 -4.73
N ILE A 122 5.23 8.01 -4.95
CA ILE A 122 5.24 9.33 -4.30
C ILE A 122 5.20 9.17 -2.77
N ALA A 123 4.28 8.35 -2.26
CA ALA A 123 4.10 8.12 -0.83
C ALA A 123 5.39 7.66 -0.15
N TRP A 124 6.07 6.66 -0.73
CA TRP A 124 7.31 6.12 -0.17
C TRP A 124 8.51 7.03 -0.34
N ILE A 125 8.63 7.74 -1.46
CA ILE A 125 9.67 8.78 -1.64
C ILE A 125 9.47 9.88 -0.59
N THR A 126 8.25 10.38 -0.41
CA THR A 126 7.96 11.40 0.59
C THR A 126 8.25 10.89 1.99
N GLY A 127 7.78 9.70 2.35
CA GLY A 127 7.93 9.16 3.70
C GLY A 127 9.37 8.78 4.07
N LEU A 128 10.12 8.18 3.15
CA LEU A 128 11.48 7.69 3.45
C LEU A 128 12.57 8.73 3.18
N THR A 129 12.38 9.57 2.16
CA THR A 129 13.42 10.49 1.70
C THR A 129 13.19 11.93 2.17
N LEU A 130 11.95 12.44 2.10
CA LEU A 130 11.67 13.85 2.41
C LEU A 130 11.31 14.09 3.88
N VAL A 131 10.56 13.17 4.50
CA VAL A 131 10.10 13.28 5.89
C VAL A 131 10.47 12.00 6.66
N PRO A 132 11.77 11.72 6.81
CA PRO A 132 12.21 10.48 7.44
C PRO A 132 11.88 10.47 8.93
N GLY A 133 11.53 9.29 9.43
CA GLY A 133 11.30 9.04 10.84
C GLY A 133 10.26 7.95 11.02
N ILE A 134 10.44 7.08 12.01
CA ILE A 134 9.61 5.86 12.13
C ILE A 134 8.10 6.18 12.09
N LEU A 135 7.65 7.15 12.88
CA LEU A 135 6.24 7.55 12.87
C LEU A 135 5.87 8.42 11.65
N ALA A 136 6.75 9.35 11.26
CA ALA A 136 6.47 10.29 10.19
C ALA A 136 6.38 9.61 8.81
N THR A 137 7.29 8.68 8.52
CA THR A 137 7.29 7.87 7.30
C THR A 137 5.99 7.10 7.17
N GLY A 138 5.61 6.33 8.19
CA GLY A 138 4.38 5.53 8.16
C GLY A 138 3.13 6.40 8.04
N ALA A 139 3.09 7.54 8.74
CA ALA A 139 1.97 8.47 8.68
C ALA A 139 1.82 9.13 7.31
N MET A 140 2.93 9.61 6.71
CA MET A 140 2.89 10.25 5.39
C MET A 140 2.55 9.25 4.29
N VAL A 141 3.16 8.07 4.31
CA VAL A 141 2.86 7.02 3.35
C VAL A 141 1.39 6.61 3.46
N GLY A 142 0.91 6.41 4.68
CA GLY A 142 -0.48 6.10 4.97
C GLY A 142 -1.44 7.22 4.55
N ALA A 143 -1.11 8.49 4.78
CA ALA A 143 -1.99 9.60 4.42
C ALA A 143 -2.16 9.73 2.91
N ILE A 144 -1.04 9.67 2.16
CA ILE A 144 -1.02 9.80 0.70
C ILE A 144 -1.71 8.58 0.06
N SER A 145 -1.32 7.37 0.44
CA SER A 145 -1.92 6.14 -0.12
C SER A 145 -3.36 5.92 0.35
N GLY A 146 -3.74 6.41 1.53
CA GLY A 146 -5.10 6.31 2.06
C GLY A 146 -6.09 7.15 1.27
N ILE A 147 -5.72 8.38 0.90
CA ILE A 147 -6.54 9.23 0.00
C ILE A 147 -6.76 8.51 -1.33
N ALA A 148 -5.68 7.96 -1.90
CA ALA A 148 -5.77 7.21 -3.14
C ALA A 148 -6.67 5.99 -3.02
N LEU A 149 -6.54 5.22 -1.94
CA LEU A 149 -7.34 4.03 -1.71
C LEU A 149 -8.82 4.38 -1.63
N GLU A 150 -9.15 5.43 -0.86
CA GLU A 150 -10.50 5.94 -0.70
C GLU A 150 -11.11 6.33 -2.05
N LEU A 151 -10.39 7.10 -2.86
CA LEU A 151 -10.83 7.52 -4.19
C LEU A 151 -10.97 6.35 -5.16
N LEU A 152 -10.05 5.38 -5.11
CA LEU A 152 -10.08 4.21 -5.98
C LEU A 152 -11.25 3.28 -5.66
N LEU A 153 -11.54 3.05 -4.37
CA LEU A 153 -12.64 2.20 -3.94
C LEU A 153 -14.02 2.77 -4.29
N ARG A 154 -14.12 4.08 -4.54
CA ARG A 154 -15.35 4.71 -5.08
C ARG A 154 -15.64 4.36 -6.54
N CYS A 155 -14.66 3.83 -7.27
CA CYS A 155 -14.81 3.42 -8.68
C CYS A 155 -14.58 1.91 -8.85
N PRO A 156 -15.51 1.05 -8.38
CA PRO A 156 -15.43 -0.38 -8.60
C PRO A 156 -15.35 -0.73 -10.09
N SER A 157 -14.62 -1.79 -10.42
CA SER A 157 -14.62 -2.31 -11.79
C SER A 157 -16.00 -2.89 -12.12
N PRO A 158 -16.57 -2.63 -13.31
CA PRO A 158 -17.83 -3.25 -13.71
C PRO A 158 -17.67 -4.78 -13.68
N ALA A 159 -18.64 -5.47 -13.06
CA ALA A 159 -18.70 -6.92 -13.13
C ALA A 159 -18.74 -7.33 -14.60
N ARG A 160 -17.98 -8.37 -14.98
CA ARG A 160 -18.16 -8.99 -16.29
C ARG A 160 -19.61 -9.45 -16.38
N PRO A 161 -20.35 -9.12 -17.46
CA PRO A 161 -21.65 -9.75 -17.67
C PRO A 161 -21.46 -11.26 -17.60
N GLU A 162 -22.28 -11.94 -16.79
CA GLU A 162 -22.40 -13.39 -16.88
C GLU A 162 -22.72 -13.73 -18.34
N PRO A 163 -22.12 -14.78 -18.92
CA PRO A 163 -22.56 -15.26 -20.21
C PRO A 163 -24.03 -15.61 -20.05
N ASP A 164 -24.91 -14.76 -20.60
CA ASP A 164 -26.33 -15.01 -20.72
C ASP A 164 -26.47 -16.44 -21.25
N GLY A 165 -27.33 -17.22 -20.58
CA GLY A 165 -27.53 -18.62 -20.89
C GLY A 165 -27.68 -18.81 -22.38
N ALA A 166 -26.75 -19.56 -22.97
CA ALA A 166 -26.97 -20.15 -24.28
C ALA A 166 -28.20 -21.06 -24.14
N ASP A 167 -29.18 -20.79 -25.00
CA ASP A 167 -30.46 -21.50 -25.16
C ASP A 167 -30.34 -23.03 -25.13
#